data_AF-A0A956KAB2-F1
#
_entry.id   AF-A0A956KAB2-F1
#
_cell.length_a   1.000
_cell.length_b   1.000
_cell.length_c   1.000
_cell.angle_alpha   90.00
_cell.angle_beta   90.00
_cell.angle_gamma   90.00
#
_symmetry.space_group_name_H-M   'P 1'
#
loop_
_entity.id
_entity.type
_entity.pdbx_description
1 polymer ?
#
loop_
_entity_poly.entity_id
_entity_poly.type
_entity_poly.pdbx_seq_one_letter_code
_entity_poly.pdbx_strand_id
1 'polypeptide(L)'
;MARLAWTLLSTLALTVPACGGDDTVTTAGTSDETSEGSDGSTAAPTTDTTDGGATAATSDGTGATAGTTASPTTSDPSTASTDDSDSDTSDATDPTQTDSDASTDTDTDTDTDTDTEGQVECVYPITWPADPASEATFAEALAALSPGATYTWDADRGTVYSIQSLEVAFDCPDGTPLWDAVFAFFEAHPAIFQMAGEQWHLGPSETQCQHVKEMPKLFNTSRKQLGDWAVFRDVVHVRLYRDADDNVVMQSMGGVYVPRMPEAIHAQIVDCLANGPAMEALEQAMYDESFPYVSYLNAQQICVPTIMGSYDAAPLDAINFTGDAQVDWYEAGDASVTVTVAQRVELVVDPQNVTDELAASNAACPKEMEPGTVVGFYAYLDLIEAIVLSKGAGLGCIVC
;
A
#
# COMPACT_ATOMS: atom_id res chain seq x y z
N MET A 1 -7.96 32.92 0.51
CA MET A 1 -8.95 31.96 1.03
C MET A 1 -8.15 30.87 1.72
N ALA A 2 -8.30 30.74 3.04
CA ALA A 2 -7.41 29.91 3.85
C ALA A 2 -7.82 28.43 3.76
N ARG A 3 -7.03 27.62 3.06
CA ARG A 3 -7.06 26.15 3.19
C ARG A 3 -6.37 25.81 4.52
N LEU A 4 -7.15 25.35 5.49
CA LEU A 4 -6.65 24.82 6.76
C LEU A 4 -5.99 23.46 6.47
N ALA A 5 -4.68 23.39 6.66
CA ALA A 5 -3.93 22.14 6.66
C ALA A 5 -4.48 21.22 7.76
N TRP A 6 -5.19 20.17 7.36
CA TRP A 6 -5.53 19.05 8.22
C TRP A 6 -4.37 18.06 8.17
N THR A 7 -3.41 18.22 9.08
CA THR A 7 -2.44 17.18 9.37
C THR A 7 -3.14 16.09 10.17
N LEU A 8 -3.71 15.10 9.47
CA LEU A 8 -4.27 13.90 10.08
C LEU A 8 -3.11 13.01 10.52
N LEU A 9 -2.84 13.03 11.82
CA LEU A 9 -1.94 12.10 12.50
C LEU A 9 -2.58 10.70 12.47
N SER A 10 -2.47 10.00 11.34
CA SER A 10 -2.80 8.58 11.24
C SER A 10 -1.61 7.77 11.76
N THR A 11 -1.47 7.68 13.08
CA THR A 11 -0.60 6.68 13.71
C THR A 11 -1.30 5.32 13.65
N LEU A 12 -1.41 4.76 12.44
CA LEU A 12 -1.69 3.34 12.27
C LEU A 12 -0.38 2.61 12.51
N ALA A 13 -0.25 2.03 13.70
CA ALA A 13 0.76 1.03 13.98
C ALA A 13 0.51 -0.17 13.05
N LEU A 14 1.17 -0.18 11.89
CA LEU A 14 1.43 -1.42 11.17
C LEU A 14 2.35 -2.27 12.06
N THR A 15 1.76 -3.14 12.87
CA THR A 15 2.46 -4.32 13.35
C THR A 15 2.63 -5.26 12.16
N VAL A 16 3.75 -5.16 11.48
CA VAL A 16 4.25 -6.20 10.58
C VAL A 16 4.48 -7.46 11.43
N PRO A 17 3.90 -8.62 11.08
CA PRO A 17 4.20 -9.87 11.79
C PRO A 17 5.68 -10.21 11.56
N ALA A 18 6.42 -10.31 12.66
CA ALA A 18 7.79 -10.78 12.65
C ALA A 18 7.86 -12.18 12.03
N CYS A 19 8.78 -12.37 11.09
CA CYS A 19 9.19 -13.68 10.59
C CYS A 19 9.52 -14.61 11.78
N GLY A 20 8.70 -15.63 11.97
CA GLY A 20 8.91 -16.67 12.97
C GLY A 20 10.08 -17.57 12.56
N GLY A 21 11.22 -17.39 13.22
CA GLY A 21 12.27 -18.41 13.28
C GLY A 21 11.90 -19.46 14.32
N ASP A 22 11.91 -20.72 13.90
CA ASP A 22 11.85 -21.90 14.76
C ASP A 22 12.93 -21.84 15.85
N ASP A 23 12.53 -22.06 17.10
CA ASP A 23 13.38 -22.74 18.08
C ASP A 23 12.54 -23.44 19.14
N THR A 24 12.45 -24.76 18.99
CA THR A 24 12.00 -25.70 20.00
C THR A 24 13.02 -25.79 21.14
N VAL A 25 12.63 -25.40 22.36
CA VAL A 25 13.28 -25.90 23.58
C VAL A 25 12.24 -26.45 24.55
N THR A 26 12.39 -27.73 24.83
CA THR A 26 11.64 -28.51 25.81
C THR A 26 12.32 -28.39 27.17
N THR A 27 11.60 -28.01 28.22
CA THR A 27 11.98 -28.34 29.60
C THR A 27 10.75 -28.68 30.44
N ALA A 28 10.72 -29.93 30.89
CA ALA A 28 9.84 -30.42 31.94
C ALA A 28 10.41 -30.05 33.32
N GLY A 29 9.53 -29.77 34.29
CA GLY A 29 9.93 -29.55 35.68
C GLY A 29 8.74 -29.27 36.60
N THR A 30 8.18 -30.34 37.16
CA THR A 30 7.26 -30.41 38.31
C THR A 30 7.72 -29.62 39.54
N SER A 31 6.80 -28.95 40.25
CA SER A 31 6.39 -29.30 41.65
C SER A 31 5.55 -28.21 42.35
N ASP A 32 4.39 -28.65 42.84
CA ASP A 32 3.74 -28.46 44.16
C ASP A 32 3.67 -27.13 44.96
N GLU A 33 2.46 -26.99 45.52
CA GLU A 33 2.04 -26.49 46.85
C GLU A 33 1.95 -24.97 47.18
N THR A 34 0.67 -24.55 47.34
CA THR A 34 0.05 -23.78 48.45
C THR A 34 0.83 -22.69 49.20
N SER A 35 0.22 -21.51 49.35
CA SER A 35 -0.33 -21.00 50.64
C SER A 35 -0.54 -19.46 50.60
N GLU A 36 -1.39 -19.03 51.51
CA GLU A 36 -2.07 -17.76 51.72
C GLU A 36 -1.16 -16.56 52.07
N GLY A 37 -1.75 -15.36 52.04
CA GLY A 37 -1.58 -14.44 53.17
C GLY A 37 -0.95 -13.09 52.90
N SER A 38 -1.83 -12.11 52.64
CA SER A 38 -1.86 -10.72 53.11
C SER A 38 -0.65 -10.01 53.75
N ASP A 39 -0.61 -8.71 53.44
CA ASP A 39 -0.15 -7.56 54.20
C ASP A 39 1.33 -7.12 54.09
N GLY A 40 1.50 -5.80 53.90
CA GLY A 40 2.56 -5.08 54.59
C GLY A 40 3.54 -4.26 53.74
N SER A 41 3.04 -3.13 53.24
CA SER A 41 3.69 -1.80 53.23
C SER A 41 5.20 -1.66 53.55
N THR A 42 5.82 -0.78 52.75
CA THR A 42 6.84 0.26 53.06
C THR A 42 8.32 0.02 52.76
N ALA A 43 8.86 1.02 52.04
CA ALA A 43 10.18 1.63 52.10
C ALA A 43 11.31 1.07 51.20
N ALA A 44 11.76 1.98 50.33
CA ALA A 44 12.95 1.92 49.49
C ALA A 44 14.23 2.33 50.30
N PRO A 45 15.34 2.72 49.66
CA PRO A 45 16.41 1.84 49.18
C PRO A 45 17.79 2.22 49.80
N THR A 46 18.78 1.32 49.70
CA THR A 46 20.21 1.62 49.94
C THR A 46 21.05 0.74 49.01
N THR A 47 21.61 1.33 47.95
CA THR A 47 23.02 1.75 47.82
C THR A 47 24.01 0.59 47.70
N ASP A 48 24.69 0.61 46.55
CA ASP A 48 26.14 0.70 46.41
C ASP A 48 26.96 -0.53 45.97
N THR A 49 27.83 -0.19 45.02
CA THR A 49 29.23 -0.59 44.80
C THR A 49 29.60 -1.93 44.13
N THR A 50 30.23 -1.71 42.96
CA THR A 50 31.55 -2.20 42.50
C THR A 50 31.76 -3.55 41.83
N ASP A 51 32.44 -3.40 40.69
CA ASP A 51 33.58 -4.13 40.17
C ASP A 51 33.46 -5.64 39.92
N GLY A 52 33.59 -5.94 38.62
CA GLY A 52 34.93 -6.30 38.17
C GLY A 52 35.06 -7.71 37.61
N GLY A 53 35.89 -7.82 36.58
CA GLY A 53 36.64 -9.06 36.34
C GLY A 53 36.28 -9.77 35.05
N ALA A 54 37.05 -9.43 34.01
CA ALA A 54 37.29 -10.23 32.83
C ALA A 54 37.63 -11.70 33.13
N THR A 55 37.39 -12.60 32.19
CA THR A 55 38.47 -13.31 31.46
C THR A 55 37.93 -14.28 30.42
N ALA A 56 38.72 -14.40 29.35
CA ALA A 56 38.54 -15.24 28.19
C ALA A 56 38.62 -16.75 28.49
N ALA A 57 37.99 -17.56 27.63
CA ALA A 57 38.50 -18.87 27.29
C ALA A 57 38.01 -19.29 25.89
N THR A 58 38.98 -19.33 24.98
CA THR A 58 39.03 -20.15 23.77
C THR A 58 38.73 -21.62 24.03
N SER A 59 38.05 -22.30 23.11
CA SER A 59 38.33 -23.71 22.81
C SER A 59 37.94 -24.06 21.37
N ASP A 60 38.96 -24.55 20.66
CA ASP A 60 38.91 -25.20 19.35
C ASP A 60 37.98 -26.41 19.30
N GLY A 61 37.49 -26.72 18.10
CA GLY A 61 36.69 -27.91 17.83
C GLY A 61 36.58 -28.26 16.35
N THR A 62 37.67 -28.74 15.78
CA THR A 62 37.79 -29.35 14.44
C THR A 62 36.89 -30.58 14.28
N GLY A 63 36.17 -30.71 13.17
CA GLY A 63 35.43 -31.94 12.82
C GLY A 63 34.83 -31.93 11.41
N ALA A 64 35.57 -32.49 10.46
CA ALA A 64 35.16 -32.72 9.07
C ALA A 64 34.05 -33.79 8.94
N THR A 65 33.17 -33.71 7.94
CA THR A 65 33.10 -34.67 6.81
C THR A 65 32.00 -34.36 5.78
N ALA A 66 32.22 -34.91 4.59
CA ALA A 66 31.62 -34.66 3.29
C ALA A 66 30.18 -35.17 3.09
N GLY A 67 29.53 -34.64 2.06
CA GLY A 67 28.28 -35.16 1.49
C GLY A 67 27.99 -34.57 0.11
N THR A 68 28.70 -35.05 -0.92
CA THR A 68 28.43 -34.77 -2.34
C THR A 68 27.34 -35.70 -2.85
N THR A 69 26.24 -35.15 -3.37
CA THR A 69 25.27 -35.85 -4.25
C THR A 69 24.47 -34.76 -4.98
N ALA A 70 24.76 -34.47 -6.25
CA ALA A 70 24.28 -35.13 -7.46
C ALA A 70 23.07 -34.39 -8.08
N SER A 71 23.33 -33.74 -9.21
CA SER A 71 22.36 -33.19 -10.15
C SER A 71 21.45 -34.27 -10.75
N PRO A 72 20.27 -33.87 -11.25
CA PRO A 72 19.78 -34.43 -12.50
C PRO A 72 19.58 -33.34 -13.56
N THR A 73 20.26 -33.56 -14.68
CA THR A 73 19.96 -33.07 -16.02
C THR A 73 18.63 -33.62 -16.53
N THR A 74 17.80 -32.76 -17.14
CA THR A 74 16.79 -33.12 -18.15
C THR A 74 16.67 -31.93 -19.10
N SER A 75 17.27 -32.01 -20.30
CA SER A 75 16.67 -32.55 -21.53
C SER A 75 15.71 -31.57 -22.22
N ASP A 76 16.34 -30.78 -23.07
CA ASP A 76 15.85 -30.16 -24.30
C ASP A 76 15.04 -31.17 -25.17
N PRO A 77 13.98 -30.71 -25.86
CA PRO A 77 13.96 -30.95 -27.29
C PRO A 77 13.59 -29.71 -28.13
N SER A 78 14.41 -29.52 -29.15
CA SER A 78 14.30 -28.56 -30.25
C SER A 78 13.22 -28.90 -31.28
N THR A 79 13.04 -27.98 -32.26
CA THR A 79 12.31 -28.00 -33.56
C THR A 79 10.90 -27.35 -33.53
N ALA A 80 10.49 -26.45 -34.43
CA ALA A 80 10.94 -25.96 -35.76
C ALA A 80 10.45 -24.49 -35.96
N SER A 81 11.20 -23.52 -36.51
CA SER A 81 11.43 -23.17 -37.93
C SER A 81 10.21 -23.04 -38.84
N THR A 82 9.82 -21.78 -39.14
CA THR A 82 9.22 -21.16 -40.37
C THR A 82 8.65 -19.80 -39.92
N ASP A 83 8.76 -18.64 -40.58
CA ASP A 83 9.00 -18.31 -41.99
C ASP A 83 9.61 -16.89 -42.10
N ASP A 84 10.41 -16.74 -43.14
CA ASP A 84 10.94 -15.50 -43.67
C ASP A 84 9.82 -14.61 -44.26
N SER A 85 9.94 -13.30 -44.12
CA SER A 85 9.36 -12.35 -45.07
C SER A 85 10.19 -11.08 -45.13
N ASP A 86 11.18 -11.16 -46.01
CA ASP A 86 11.79 -10.03 -46.69
C ASP A 86 10.72 -9.15 -47.36
N SER A 87 10.89 -7.84 -47.27
CA SER A 87 10.36 -6.90 -48.25
C SER A 87 11.32 -5.72 -48.37
N ASP A 88 12.32 -5.93 -49.22
CA ASP A 88 13.02 -4.88 -49.94
C ASP A 88 12.03 -4.10 -50.81
N THR A 89 12.06 -2.77 -50.77
CA THR A 89 11.63 -1.95 -51.90
C THR A 89 12.42 -0.63 -51.95
N SER A 90 13.54 -0.72 -52.66
CA SER A 90 14.13 0.25 -53.61
C SER A 90 13.80 1.75 -53.45
N ASP A 91 14.81 2.48 -52.99
CA ASP A 91 15.66 3.40 -53.78
C ASP A 91 15.02 4.08 -55.02
N ALA A 92 14.89 5.42 -54.95
CA ALA A 92 14.86 6.32 -56.09
C ALA A 92 15.46 7.69 -55.70
N THR A 93 16.68 7.92 -56.15
CA THR A 93 17.36 9.21 -56.26
C THR A 93 16.87 9.96 -57.50
N ASP A 94 16.62 11.28 -57.41
CA ASP A 94 17.30 12.31 -58.23
C ASP A 94 16.87 13.76 -57.82
N PRO A 95 17.74 14.78 -57.98
CA PRO A 95 17.62 16.13 -57.42
C PRO A 95 17.17 17.17 -58.45
N THR A 96 16.76 18.35 -58.00
CA THR A 96 17.18 19.63 -58.63
C THR A 96 16.83 20.82 -57.75
N GLN A 97 17.80 21.74 -57.69
CA GLN A 97 17.74 23.11 -57.18
C GLN A 97 16.51 23.90 -57.64
N THR A 98 16.07 24.88 -56.84
CA THR A 98 15.83 26.26 -57.32
C THR A 98 15.89 27.22 -56.13
N ASP A 99 16.91 28.08 -56.13
CA ASP A 99 16.95 29.33 -55.38
C ASP A 99 15.85 30.28 -55.91
N SER A 100 15.12 30.94 -55.02
CA SER A 100 14.36 32.14 -55.36
C SER A 100 14.14 32.99 -54.12
N ASP A 101 15.01 33.99 -53.97
CA ASP A 101 14.73 35.22 -53.23
C ASP A 101 13.54 35.94 -53.87
N ALA A 102 12.51 36.24 -53.07
CA ALA A 102 11.57 37.33 -53.37
C ALA A 102 10.85 37.79 -52.08
N SER A 103 11.27 38.94 -51.59
CA SER A 103 10.56 39.82 -50.67
C SER A 103 9.24 40.33 -51.25
N THR A 104 8.16 40.33 -50.45
CA THR A 104 7.05 41.33 -50.40
C THR A 104 6.04 40.84 -49.34
N ASP A 105 5.90 41.57 -48.24
CA ASP A 105 4.75 42.46 -47.95
C ASP A 105 3.46 41.73 -47.54
N THR A 106 3.19 41.81 -46.24
CA THR A 106 1.90 42.08 -45.60
C THR A 106 0.65 41.56 -46.32
N ASP A 107 0.16 40.40 -45.87
CA ASP A 107 -1.27 40.19 -45.75
C ASP A 107 -1.59 39.69 -44.33
N THR A 108 -2.48 40.45 -43.71
CA THR A 108 -2.94 40.30 -42.33
C THR A 108 -4.04 39.26 -42.35
N ASP A 109 -3.66 37.99 -42.49
CA ASP A 109 -4.59 36.91 -42.22
C ASP A 109 -4.77 36.86 -40.70
N THR A 110 -5.91 37.41 -40.30
CA THR A 110 -6.47 37.25 -38.97
C THR A 110 -6.75 35.77 -38.81
N ASP A 111 -5.77 35.04 -38.28
CA ASP A 111 -5.97 33.73 -37.69
C ASP A 111 -7.07 33.91 -36.66
N THR A 112 -8.27 33.60 -37.10
CA THR A 112 -9.42 33.45 -36.25
C THR A 112 -9.07 32.22 -35.44
N ASP A 113 -8.58 32.45 -34.21
CA ASP A 113 -8.50 31.47 -33.13
C ASP A 113 -9.81 30.70 -33.13
N THR A 114 -9.82 29.62 -33.89
CA THR A 114 -10.98 28.78 -34.11
C THR A 114 -11.01 27.93 -32.87
N ASP A 115 -11.82 28.40 -31.93
CA ASP A 115 -12.44 27.62 -30.89
C ASP A 115 -11.42 26.76 -30.12
N THR A 116 -10.87 27.36 -29.06
CA THR A 116 -10.80 26.65 -27.78
C THR A 116 -12.22 26.21 -27.42
N GLU A 117 -12.74 25.20 -28.13
CA GLU A 117 -13.89 24.42 -27.70
C GLU A 117 -13.52 23.97 -26.29
N GLY A 118 -14.21 24.56 -25.31
CA GLY A 118 -13.82 24.54 -23.91
C GLY A 118 -13.40 23.15 -23.52
N GLN A 119 -12.09 22.98 -23.34
CA GLN A 119 -11.54 21.83 -22.66
C GLN A 119 -12.29 21.81 -21.34
N VAL A 120 -13.19 20.84 -21.18
CA VAL A 120 -14.02 20.73 -20.00
C VAL A 120 -13.02 20.49 -18.88
N GLU A 121 -12.75 21.54 -18.11
CA GLU A 121 -11.87 21.47 -16.97
C GLU A 121 -12.42 20.35 -16.08
N CYS A 122 -11.62 19.29 -15.91
CA CYS A 122 -12.00 18.21 -15.02
C CYS A 122 -12.31 18.82 -13.64
N VAL A 123 -13.49 18.51 -13.10
CA VAL A 123 -13.83 18.93 -11.74
C VAL A 123 -13.10 18.02 -10.77
N TYR A 124 -12.12 18.59 -10.06
CA TYR A 124 -11.27 17.91 -9.10
C TYR A 124 -11.23 18.64 -7.74
N PRO A 125 -11.17 17.93 -6.59
CA PRO A 125 -11.18 16.47 -6.46
C PRO A 125 -12.52 15.84 -6.84
N ILE A 126 -12.50 14.56 -7.20
CA ILE A 126 -13.68 13.86 -7.73
C ILE A 126 -14.63 13.55 -6.58
N THR A 127 -15.87 14.02 -6.66
CA THR A 127 -16.91 13.68 -5.68
C THR A 127 -17.65 12.42 -6.09
N TRP A 128 -17.65 11.41 -5.21
CA TRP A 128 -18.41 10.19 -5.38
C TRP A 128 -19.53 10.13 -4.32
N PRO A 129 -20.78 10.44 -4.71
CA PRO A 129 -21.91 10.43 -3.79
C PRO A 129 -22.32 9.00 -3.43
N ALA A 130 -22.72 8.79 -2.17
CA ALA A 130 -23.35 7.55 -1.73
C ALA A 130 -24.73 7.37 -2.38
N ASP A 131 -25.12 6.13 -2.68
CA ASP A 131 -26.48 5.84 -3.16
C ASP A 131 -27.48 5.95 -1.98
N PRO A 132 -28.44 6.88 -2.00
CA PRO A 132 -29.38 7.06 -0.90
C PRO A 132 -30.31 5.87 -0.65
N ALA A 133 -30.46 4.93 -1.61
CA ALA A 133 -31.27 3.72 -1.46
C ALA A 133 -30.50 2.53 -0.85
N SER A 134 -29.17 2.63 -0.78
CA SER A 134 -28.29 1.53 -0.37
C SER A 134 -28.50 1.07 1.07
N GLU A 135 -28.65 1.98 2.03
CA GLU A 135 -28.84 1.62 3.45
C GLU A 135 -30.14 0.85 3.65
N ALA A 136 -31.23 1.30 3.01
CA ALA A 136 -32.52 0.64 3.11
C ALA A 136 -32.49 -0.78 2.52
N THR A 137 -31.84 -0.93 1.36
CA THR A 137 -31.64 -2.22 0.69
C THR A 137 -30.78 -3.16 1.54
N PHE A 138 -29.71 -2.63 2.14
CA PHE A 138 -28.85 -3.34 3.07
C PHE A 138 -29.64 -3.83 4.29
N ALA A 139 -30.41 -2.95 4.93
CA ALA A 139 -31.14 -3.26 6.15
C ALA A 139 -32.21 -4.35 5.93
N GLU A 140 -32.93 -4.29 4.81
CA GLU A 140 -33.91 -5.31 4.42
C GLU A 140 -33.23 -6.67 4.19
N ALA A 141 -32.14 -6.69 3.42
CA ALA A 141 -31.40 -7.92 3.13
C ALA A 141 -30.77 -8.53 4.39
N LEU A 142 -30.20 -7.69 5.27
CA LEU A 142 -29.62 -8.14 6.54
C LEU A 142 -30.70 -8.72 7.46
N ALA A 143 -31.86 -8.09 7.56
CA ALA A 143 -32.97 -8.60 8.37
C ALA A 143 -33.50 -9.95 7.86
N ALA A 144 -33.43 -10.20 6.54
CA ALA A 144 -33.78 -11.49 5.95
C ALA A 144 -32.72 -12.57 6.21
N LEU A 145 -31.43 -12.21 6.14
CA LEU A 145 -30.31 -13.13 6.35
C LEU A 145 -30.12 -13.48 7.84
N SER A 146 -30.13 -12.48 8.71
CA SER A 146 -29.95 -12.62 10.15
C SER A 146 -30.82 -11.58 10.90
N PRO A 147 -32.07 -11.94 11.28
CA PRO A 147 -33.00 -11.03 11.94
C PRO A 147 -32.51 -10.43 13.27
N GLY A 148 -31.50 -11.04 13.90
CA GLY A 148 -30.90 -10.57 15.15
C GLY A 148 -29.64 -9.73 14.99
N ALA A 149 -29.14 -9.57 13.76
CA ALA A 149 -27.95 -8.80 13.50
C ALA A 149 -28.20 -7.30 13.70
N THR A 150 -27.18 -6.59 14.15
CA THR A 150 -27.17 -5.13 14.23
C THR A 150 -26.06 -4.58 13.37
N TYR A 151 -26.18 -3.34 12.91
CA TYR A 151 -25.18 -2.74 12.05
C TYR A 151 -24.94 -1.27 12.36
N THR A 152 -23.77 -0.80 11.95
CA THR A 152 -23.40 0.62 11.89
C THR A 152 -23.19 0.97 10.44
N TRP A 153 -23.93 1.97 9.95
CA TRP A 153 -23.83 2.45 8.58
C TRP A 153 -22.88 3.64 8.47
N ASP A 154 -22.17 3.71 7.35
CA ASP A 154 -21.42 4.91 6.98
C ASP A 154 -22.11 5.64 5.83
N ALA A 155 -22.62 6.84 6.13
CA ALA A 155 -23.40 7.61 5.18
C ALA A 155 -22.56 8.20 4.04
N ASP A 156 -21.29 8.50 4.28
CA ASP A 156 -20.40 9.09 3.28
C ASP A 156 -19.97 8.08 2.23
N ARG A 157 -19.66 6.86 2.67
CA ARG A 157 -19.29 5.75 1.78
C ARG A 157 -20.48 5.07 1.14
N GLY A 158 -21.66 5.13 1.77
CA GLY A 158 -22.81 4.32 1.36
C GLY A 158 -22.56 2.82 1.58
N THR A 159 -21.80 2.47 2.62
CA THR A 159 -21.45 1.08 2.96
C THR A 159 -21.63 0.82 4.45
N VAL A 160 -21.68 -0.46 4.80
CA VAL A 160 -21.70 -0.87 6.21
C VAL A 160 -20.29 -0.74 6.81
N TYR A 161 -20.18 -0.10 7.96
CA TYR A 161 -18.94 -0.03 8.73
C TYR A 161 -18.75 -1.30 9.57
N SER A 162 -19.82 -1.81 10.17
CA SER A 162 -19.77 -3.04 10.98
C SER A 162 -21.13 -3.72 11.07
N ILE A 163 -21.13 -5.06 11.10
CA ILE A 163 -22.26 -5.93 11.40
C ILE A 163 -21.90 -6.77 12.63
N GLN A 164 -22.74 -6.76 13.66
CA GLN A 164 -22.60 -7.57 14.86
C GLN A 164 -23.74 -8.60 14.94
N SER A 165 -23.47 -9.73 15.61
CA SER A 165 -24.45 -10.81 15.78
C SER A 165 -25.02 -11.33 14.46
N LEU A 166 -24.17 -11.40 13.43
CA LEU A 166 -24.54 -11.94 12.13
C LEU A 166 -24.83 -13.44 12.25
N GLU A 167 -23.94 -14.20 12.90
CA GLU A 167 -24.10 -15.61 13.25
C GLU A 167 -24.62 -16.48 12.08
N VAL A 168 -23.94 -16.38 10.92
CA VAL A 168 -24.28 -17.13 9.70
C VAL A 168 -23.22 -18.18 9.37
N ALA A 169 -23.65 -19.43 9.22
CA ALA A 169 -22.80 -20.48 8.68
C ALA A 169 -22.63 -20.32 7.16
N PHE A 170 -21.44 -20.58 6.64
CA PHE A 170 -21.16 -20.59 5.20
C PHE A 170 -20.28 -21.76 4.81
N ASP A 171 -20.27 -22.08 3.51
CA ASP A 171 -19.49 -23.20 2.97
C ASP A 171 -18.00 -22.85 2.98
N CYS A 172 -17.22 -23.52 3.85
CA CYS A 172 -15.78 -23.34 3.99
C CYS A 172 -15.12 -24.71 4.25
N PRO A 173 -15.05 -25.59 3.24
CA PRO A 173 -14.53 -26.93 3.43
C PRO A 173 -13.00 -26.90 3.62
N ASP A 174 -12.49 -27.84 4.40
CA ASP A 174 -11.05 -28.00 4.64
C ASP A 174 -10.25 -28.09 3.33
N GLY A 175 -9.06 -27.47 3.32
CA GLY A 175 -8.21 -27.33 2.14
C GLY A 175 -8.58 -26.15 1.23
N THR A 176 -9.74 -25.51 1.42
CA THR A 176 -10.12 -24.30 0.66
C THR A 176 -9.44 -23.06 1.24
N PRO A 177 -8.92 -22.15 0.40
CA PRO A 177 -8.47 -20.83 0.85
C PRO A 177 -9.61 -20.09 1.58
N LEU A 178 -9.34 -19.57 2.77
CA LEU A 178 -10.37 -18.97 3.62
C LEU A 178 -11.06 -17.78 2.94
N TRP A 179 -10.28 -16.92 2.28
CA TRP A 179 -10.82 -15.72 1.65
C TRP A 179 -11.65 -16.03 0.41
N ASP A 180 -11.34 -17.09 -0.34
CA ASP A 180 -12.16 -17.54 -1.46
C ASP A 180 -13.57 -17.93 -0.98
N ALA A 181 -13.67 -18.67 0.13
CA ALA A 181 -14.95 -19.05 0.75
C ALA A 181 -15.73 -17.85 1.30
N VAL A 182 -15.04 -16.90 1.96
CA VAL A 182 -15.66 -15.68 2.48
C VAL A 182 -16.18 -14.78 1.35
N PHE A 183 -15.40 -14.58 0.28
CA PHE A 183 -15.85 -13.76 -0.86
C PHE A 183 -16.96 -14.45 -1.66
N ALA A 184 -16.93 -15.78 -1.80
CA ALA A 184 -18.07 -16.51 -2.36
C ALA A 184 -19.36 -16.28 -1.56
N PHE A 185 -19.27 -16.23 -0.22
CA PHE A 185 -20.40 -15.88 0.63
C PHE A 185 -20.85 -14.42 0.45
N PHE A 186 -19.91 -13.48 0.33
CA PHE A 186 -20.21 -12.07 0.07
C PHE A 186 -20.91 -11.86 -1.27
N GLU A 187 -20.40 -12.48 -2.34
CA GLU A 187 -20.96 -12.41 -3.69
C GLU A 187 -22.35 -13.05 -3.78
N ALA A 188 -22.65 -14.03 -2.93
CA ALA A 188 -24.00 -14.58 -2.81
C ALA A 188 -25.00 -13.62 -2.14
N HIS A 189 -24.54 -12.57 -1.44
CA HIS A 189 -25.37 -11.60 -0.74
C HIS A 189 -24.98 -10.15 -1.10
N PRO A 190 -25.07 -9.74 -2.38
CA PRO A 190 -24.54 -8.47 -2.87
C PRO A 190 -25.24 -7.24 -2.30
N ALA A 191 -26.48 -7.38 -1.82
CA ALA A 191 -27.22 -6.32 -1.13
C ALA A 191 -26.62 -5.98 0.25
N ILE A 192 -25.95 -6.94 0.88
CA ILE A 192 -25.28 -6.77 2.18
C ILE A 192 -23.80 -6.44 1.96
N PHE A 193 -23.16 -7.16 1.04
CA PHE A 193 -21.73 -7.08 0.79
C PHE A 193 -21.47 -6.56 -0.63
N GLN A 194 -21.24 -5.25 -0.74
CA GLN A 194 -20.95 -4.57 -2.01
C GLN A 194 -19.46 -4.74 -2.41
N MET A 195 -18.99 -5.99 -2.44
CA MET A 195 -17.60 -6.39 -2.66
C MET A 195 -17.53 -7.46 -3.74
N ALA A 196 -16.48 -7.43 -4.56
CA ALA A 196 -16.21 -8.43 -5.59
C ALA A 196 -14.84 -9.07 -5.34
N GLY A 197 -14.77 -10.39 -5.18
CA GLY A 197 -13.60 -11.09 -4.66
C GLY A 197 -12.31 -10.80 -5.43
N GLU A 198 -12.41 -10.63 -6.75
CA GLU A 198 -11.29 -10.32 -7.65
C GLU A 198 -10.60 -8.99 -7.33
N GLN A 199 -11.29 -8.06 -6.66
CA GLN A 199 -10.76 -6.78 -6.25
C GLN A 199 -9.96 -6.87 -4.94
N TRP A 200 -10.19 -7.90 -4.13
CA TRP A 200 -9.72 -7.94 -2.74
C TRP A 200 -8.63 -8.96 -2.44
N HIS A 201 -8.44 -9.95 -3.31
CA HIS A 201 -7.46 -10.99 -3.04
C HIS A 201 -6.80 -11.45 -4.33
N LEU A 202 -5.48 -11.35 -4.41
CA LEU A 202 -4.66 -11.99 -5.44
C LEU A 202 -3.49 -12.70 -4.79
N GLY A 203 -3.72 -13.93 -4.39
CA GLY A 203 -2.71 -14.85 -3.91
C GLY A 203 -3.40 -16.04 -3.28
N PRO A 204 -2.74 -17.19 -3.10
CA PRO A 204 -3.26 -18.19 -2.19
C PRO A 204 -3.30 -17.56 -0.79
N SER A 205 -4.48 -17.40 -0.19
CA SER A 205 -4.50 -17.09 1.24
C SER A 205 -3.76 -18.22 1.94
N GLU A 206 -2.65 -17.92 2.64
CA GLU A 206 -1.95 -18.94 3.44
C GLU A 206 -2.89 -19.55 4.49
N THR A 207 -3.93 -18.81 4.86
CA THR A 207 -4.98 -19.27 5.77
C THR A 207 -6.02 -20.11 5.04
N GLN A 208 -6.09 -21.39 5.37
CA GLN A 208 -7.12 -22.31 4.87
C GLN A 208 -8.31 -22.39 5.84
N CYS A 209 -9.47 -22.84 5.37
CA CYS A 209 -10.68 -23.02 6.19
C CYS A 209 -10.44 -23.87 7.44
N GLN A 210 -9.56 -24.88 7.41
CA GLN A 210 -9.27 -25.71 8.60
C GLN A 210 -8.56 -24.94 9.74
N HIS A 211 -8.04 -23.73 9.46
CA HIS A 211 -7.38 -22.89 10.47
C HIS A 211 -8.38 -22.09 11.31
N VAL A 212 -9.65 -22.00 10.91
CA VAL A 212 -10.73 -21.49 11.77
C VAL A 212 -10.99 -22.52 12.87
N LYS A 213 -11.11 -22.06 14.12
CA LYS A 213 -11.28 -22.91 15.33
C LYS A 213 -12.52 -22.49 16.10
N GLU A 214 -12.86 -23.24 17.14
CA GLU A 214 -14.04 -23.01 18.00
C GLU A 214 -14.06 -21.63 18.67
N MET A 215 -12.90 -21.07 19.02
CA MET A 215 -12.81 -19.72 19.56
C MET A 215 -12.85 -18.68 18.44
N PRO A 216 -13.75 -17.67 18.50
CA PRO A 216 -13.83 -16.66 17.45
C PRO A 216 -12.55 -15.86 17.27
N LYS A 217 -12.04 -15.85 16.04
CA LYS A 217 -10.83 -15.13 15.61
C LYS A 217 -11.15 -14.09 14.56
N LEU A 218 -10.38 -13.01 14.56
CA LEU A 218 -10.45 -11.95 13.56
C LEU A 218 -9.54 -12.31 12.38
N PHE A 219 -10.06 -12.19 11.17
CA PHE A 219 -9.33 -12.31 9.92
C PHE A 219 -9.53 -11.03 9.13
N ASN A 220 -8.46 -10.47 8.56
CA ASN A 220 -8.52 -9.25 7.77
C ASN A 220 -7.89 -9.42 6.39
N THR A 221 -8.38 -8.64 5.43
CA THR A 221 -7.82 -8.50 4.09
C THR A 221 -7.96 -7.05 3.63
N SER A 222 -7.15 -6.65 2.67
CA SER A 222 -7.20 -5.33 2.04
C SER A 222 -7.63 -5.44 0.60
N ARG A 223 -8.31 -4.42 0.06
CA ARG A 223 -8.61 -4.36 -1.38
C ARG A 223 -7.30 -4.15 -2.13
N LYS A 224 -7.08 -4.88 -3.21
CA LYS A 224 -5.92 -4.67 -4.10
C LYS A 224 -6.21 -3.57 -5.11
N GLN A 225 -7.39 -3.65 -5.75
CA GLN A 225 -7.75 -2.76 -6.84
C GLN A 225 -9.21 -2.34 -6.77
N LEU A 226 -9.48 -1.09 -7.12
CA LEU A 226 -10.81 -0.52 -7.23
C LEU A 226 -11.05 -0.10 -8.68
N GLY A 227 -11.78 -0.95 -9.41
CA GLY A 227 -11.77 -0.88 -10.88
C GLY A 227 -10.39 -1.31 -11.38
N ASP A 228 -9.76 -0.44 -12.18
CA ASP A 228 -8.42 -0.66 -12.75
C ASP A 228 -7.29 -0.05 -11.90
N TRP A 229 -7.62 0.58 -10.77
CA TRP A 229 -6.69 1.37 -9.98
C TRP A 229 -6.27 0.64 -8.70
N ALA A 230 -5.00 0.74 -8.32
CA ALA A 230 -4.56 0.28 -6.99
C ALA A 230 -5.26 1.09 -5.88
N VAL A 231 -5.49 0.48 -4.72
CA VAL A 231 -6.08 1.15 -3.54
C VAL A 231 -5.43 0.61 -2.27
N PHE A 232 -5.17 1.50 -1.30
CA PHE A 232 -4.44 1.14 -0.07
C PHE A 232 -5.29 1.19 1.21
N ARG A 233 -6.37 1.98 1.20
CA ARG A 233 -7.18 2.26 2.40
C ARG A 233 -8.20 1.18 2.72
N ASP A 234 -8.64 0.46 1.70
CA ASP A 234 -9.78 -0.43 1.79
C ASP A 234 -9.43 -1.70 2.56
N VAL A 235 -10.05 -1.89 3.71
CA VAL A 235 -9.82 -3.05 4.59
C VAL A 235 -11.15 -3.60 5.06
N VAL A 236 -11.26 -4.93 5.03
CA VAL A 236 -12.36 -5.67 5.62
C VAL A 236 -11.84 -6.70 6.59
N HIS A 237 -12.59 -6.93 7.64
CA HIS A 237 -12.34 -7.96 8.61
C HIS A 237 -13.62 -8.73 8.93
N VAL A 238 -13.46 -10.02 9.19
CA VAL A 238 -14.52 -10.93 9.62
C VAL A 238 -14.10 -11.63 10.89
N ARG A 239 -15.06 -11.85 11.80
CA ARG A 239 -14.85 -12.68 12.98
C ARG A 239 -15.49 -14.05 12.75
N LEU A 240 -14.65 -15.08 12.70
CA LEU A 240 -15.06 -16.43 12.33
C LEU A 240 -14.77 -17.41 13.47
N TYR A 241 -15.64 -18.41 13.62
CA TYR A 241 -15.42 -19.57 14.50
C TYR A 241 -15.98 -20.84 13.87
N ARG A 242 -15.62 -22.00 14.42
CA ARG A 242 -16.27 -23.28 14.10
C ARG A 242 -17.30 -23.63 15.16
N ASP A 243 -18.52 -23.96 14.74
CA ASP A 243 -19.56 -24.42 15.65
C ASP A 243 -19.38 -25.91 16.03
N ALA A 244 -20.33 -26.44 16.82
CA ALA A 244 -20.29 -27.83 17.30
C ALA A 244 -20.54 -28.87 16.19
N ASP A 245 -21.10 -28.45 15.06
CA ASP A 245 -21.36 -29.27 13.88
C ASP A 245 -20.23 -29.14 12.82
N ASP A 246 -19.12 -28.51 13.20
CA ASP A 246 -17.93 -28.25 12.39
C ASP A 246 -18.16 -27.28 11.21
N ASN A 247 -19.22 -26.46 11.26
CA ASN A 247 -19.44 -25.39 10.28
C ASN A 247 -18.62 -24.16 10.63
N VAL A 248 -18.09 -23.47 9.62
CA VAL A 248 -17.51 -22.14 9.80
C VAL A 248 -18.64 -21.11 9.85
N VAL A 249 -18.69 -20.36 10.95
CA VAL A 249 -19.70 -19.34 11.24
C VAL A 249 -19.07 -17.96 11.23
N MET A 250 -19.66 -17.03 10.47
CA MET A 250 -19.34 -15.62 10.51
C MET A 250 -20.18 -14.94 11.59
N GLN A 251 -19.52 -14.59 12.70
CA GLN A 251 -20.15 -13.91 13.83
C GLN A 251 -20.34 -12.42 13.58
N SER A 252 -19.35 -11.78 12.97
CA SER A 252 -19.37 -10.35 12.67
C SER A 252 -18.50 -10.02 11.46
N MET A 253 -18.75 -8.86 10.88
CA MET A 253 -18.00 -8.28 9.78
C MET A 253 -17.81 -6.78 10.07
N GLY A 254 -16.70 -6.21 9.62
CA GLY A 254 -16.52 -4.77 9.63
C GLY A 254 -15.46 -4.34 8.62
N GLY A 255 -15.40 -3.05 8.34
CA GLY A 255 -14.45 -2.55 7.36
C GLY A 255 -14.53 -1.05 7.11
N VAL A 256 -13.49 -0.57 6.46
CA VAL A 256 -13.38 0.77 5.91
C VAL A 256 -13.17 0.60 4.42
N TYR A 257 -14.22 0.81 3.63
CA TYR A 257 -14.21 0.59 2.18
C TYR A 257 -15.34 1.33 1.47
N VAL A 258 -15.11 1.66 0.21
CA VAL A 258 -16.12 2.18 -0.72
C VAL A 258 -16.72 1.06 -1.57
N PRO A 259 -17.92 1.24 -2.14
CA PRO A 259 -18.53 0.19 -2.97
C PRO A 259 -17.75 0.01 -4.28
N ARG A 260 -18.24 -0.85 -5.18
CA ARG A 260 -17.63 -0.95 -6.51
C ARG A 260 -17.69 0.42 -7.21
N MET A 261 -16.56 0.84 -7.79
CA MET A 261 -16.48 2.11 -8.53
C MET A 261 -17.51 2.14 -9.68
N PRO A 262 -18.42 3.14 -9.70
CA PRO A 262 -19.33 3.36 -10.81
C PRO A 262 -18.56 3.74 -12.08
N GLU A 263 -19.08 3.36 -13.25
CA GLU A 263 -18.49 3.71 -14.55
C GLU A 263 -18.31 5.22 -14.73
N ALA A 264 -19.22 6.04 -14.20
CA ALA A 264 -19.12 7.50 -14.25
C ALA A 264 -17.90 8.04 -13.47
N ILE A 265 -17.60 7.46 -12.29
CA ILE A 265 -16.44 7.86 -11.49
C ILE A 265 -15.15 7.40 -12.17
N HIS A 266 -15.14 6.18 -12.73
CA HIS A 266 -14.00 5.67 -13.50
C HIS A 266 -13.71 6.55 -14.72
N ALA A 267 -14.73 6.90 -15.51
CA ALA A 267 -14.60 7.77 -16.66
C ALA A 267 -14.09 9.17 -16.27
N GLN A 268 -14.56 9.72 -15.14
CA GLN A 268 -14.08 11.00 -14.63
C GLN A 268 -12.59 10.93 -14.23
N ILE A 269 -12.15 9.86 -13.57
CA ILE A 269 -10.72 9.67 -13.26
C ILE A 269 -9.88 9.66 -14.55
N VAL A 270 -10.29 8.88 -15.55
CA VAL A 270 -9.59 8.77 -16.83
C VAL A 270 -9.51 10.13 -17.54
N ASP A 271 -10.62 10.87 -17.57
CA ASP A 271 -10.69 12.21 -18.16
C ASP A 271 -9.80 13.22 -17.44
N CYS A 272 -9.81 13.20 -16.10
CA CYS A 272 -8.96 14.08 -15.30
C CYS A 272 -7.47 13.80 -15.50
N LEU A 273 -7.07 12.54 -15.61
CA LEU A 273 -5.68 12.18 -15.89
C LEU A 273 -5.26 12.56 -17.31
N ALA A 274 -6.14 12.38 -18.30
CA ALA A 274 -5.88 12.76 -19.69
C ALA A 274 -5.69 14.27 -19.87
N ASN A 275 -6.36 15.07 -19.03
CA ASN A 275 -6.25 16.53 -18.99
C ASN A 275 -5.36 17.04 -17.86
N GLY A 276 -4.61 16.14 -17.21
CA GLY A 276 -3.75 16.47 -16.09
C GLY A 276 -2.54 17.34 -16.48
N PRO A 277 -1.79 17.83 -15.48
CA PRO A 277 -0.54 18.55 -15.68
C PRO A 277 0.47 17.72 -16.50
N ALA A 278 1.28 18.41 -17.30
CA ALA A 278 2.41 17.81 -17.99
C ALA A 278 3.44 17.26 -16.98
N MET A 279 4.26 16.29 -17.40
CA MET A 279 5.25 15.64 -16.53
C MET A 279 6.19 16.65 -15.87
N GLU A 280 6.57 17.70 -16.57
CA GLU A 280 7.45 18.76 -16.06
C GLU A 280 6.83 19.50 -14.86
N ALA A 281 5.50 19.68 -14.85
CA ALA A 281 4.82 20.31 -13.72
C ALA A 281 4.73 19.36 -12.51
N LEU A 282 4.59 18.06 -12.74
CA LEU A 282 4.63 17.04 -11.68
C LEU A 282 6.03 16.95 -11.05
N GLU A 283 7.09 16.98 -11.86
CA GLU A 283 8.47 17.04 -11.38
C GLU A 283 8.75 18.35 -10.63
N GLN A 284 8.26 19.49 -11.14
CA GLN A 284 8.42 20.78 -10.47
C GLN A 284 7.76 20.79 -9.09
N ALA A 285 6.61 20.14 -8.92
CA ALA A 285 5.96 20.01 -7.61
C ALA A 285 6.85 19.30 -6.57
N MET A 286 7.68 18.33 -7.00
CA MET A 286 8.67 17.69 -6.13
C MET A 286 9.83 18.63 -5.79
N TYR A 287 10.26 19.47 -6.74
CA TYR A 287 11.32 20.48 -6.50
C TYR A 287 10.87 21.62 -5.58
N ASP A 288 9.58 21.96 -5.60
CA ASP A 288 9.01 23.02 -4.76
C ASP A 288 8.77 22.55 -3.31
N GLU A 289 8.90 21.24 -3.04
CA GLU A 289 8.58 20.64 -1.75
C GLU A 289 9.83 20.39 -0.89
N SER A 290 9.71 20.64 0.42
CA SER A 290 10.79 20.41 1.40
C SER A 290 10.60 19.10 2.16
N PHE A 291 11.53 18.15 2.09
CA PHE A 291 11.37 16.82 2.65
C PHE A 291 11.97 16.70 4.06
N PRO A 292 11.16 16.40 5.10
CA PRO A 292 11.66 16.26 6.45
C PRO A 292 12.45 14.95 6.62
N TYR A 293 13.52 14.99 7.40
CA TYR A 293 14.27 13.80 7.82
C TYR A 293 14.73 13.92 9.28
N VAL A 294 15.17 12.80 9.84
CA VAL A 294 15.77 12.71 11.17
C VAL A 294 17.17 12.12 11.02
N SER A 295 18.18 12.80 11.56
CA SER A 295 19.54 12.28 11.67
C SER A 295 19.77 11.60 13.02
N TYR A 296 20.71 10.65 13.05
CA TYR A 296 20.98 9.83 14.23
C TYR A 296 22.46 9.84 14.61
N LEU A 297 22.73 9.88 15.92
CA LEU A 297 24.08 9.70 16.43
C LEU A 297 24.48 8.23 16.28
N ASN A 298 25.43 7.95 15.38
CA ASN A 298 25.84 6.58 15.08
C ASN A 298 24.64 5.71 14.65
N ALA A 299 24.01 6.07 13.52
CA ALA A 299 22.86 5.36 12.92
C ALA A 299 23.03 3.82 12.82
N GLN A 300 24.27 3.32 12.82
CA GLN A 300 24.58 1.88 12.75
C GLN A 300 24.52 1.15 14.11
N GLN A 301 24.46 1.86 15.24
CA GLN A 301 24.60 1.24 16.57
C GLN A 301 23.51 1.67 17.56
N ILE A 302 23.09 2.93 17.50
CA ILE A 302 22.13 3.50 18.46
C ILE A 302 21.16 4.37 17.67
N CYS A 303 19.89 3.97 17.58
CA CYS A 303 18.83 4.76 16.94
C CYS A 303 18.39 5.94 17.86
N VAL A 304 19.33 6.82 18.23
CA VAL A 304 19.03 8.02 19.03
C VAL A 304 18.98 9.23 18.09
N PRO A 305 17.79 9.84 17.92
CA PRO A 305 17.62 10.98 17.03
C PRO A 305 18.40 12.18 17.57
N THR A 306 19.15 12.84 16.69
CA THR A 306 19.97 14.02 17.03
C THR A 306 19.37 15.31 16.51
N ILE A 307 19.04 15.34 15.22
CA ILE A 307 18.60 16.56 14.53
C ILE A 307 17.40 16.20 13.66
N MET A 308 16.40 17.08 13.66
CA MET A 308 15.37 17.08 12.64
C MET A 308 15.79 18.08 11.57
N GLY A 309 15.96 17.60 10.35
CA GLY A 309 16.35 18.40 9.21
C GLY A 309 15.25 18.42 8.14
N SER A 310 15.46 19.26 7.14
CA SER A 310 14.68 19.24 5.90
C SER A 310 15.62 19.31 4.71
N TYR A 311 15.20 18.69 3.61
CA TYR A 311 15.94 18.63 2.36
C TYR A 311 15.09 19.23 1.24
N ASP A 312 15.61 20.25 0.57
CA ASP A 312 15.00 20.82 -0.63
C ASP A 312 15.69 20.18 -1.84
N ALA A 313 14.89 19.64 -2.77
CA ALA A 313 15.44 18.95 -3.93
C ALA A 313 16.25 19.91 -4.82
N ALA A 314 17.38 19.42 -5.32
CA ALA A 314 18.32 20.17 -6.15
C ALA A 314 18.30 19.67 -7.60
N PRO A 315 18.70 20.49 -8.60
CA PRO A 315 18.58 20.14 -10.02
C PRO A 315 19.32 18.89 -10.52
N LEU A 316 20.21 18.30 -9.73
CA LEU A 316 20.89 17.04 -10.07
C LEU A 316 20.20 15.80 -9.48
N ASP A 317 19.28 15.98 -8.54
CA ASP A 317 18.54 14.87 -7.97
C ASP A 317 17.61 14.26 -9.02
N ALA A 318 17.43 12.94 -8.93
CA ALA A 318 16.56 12.22 -9.83
C ALA A 318 15.17 12.07 -9.23
N ILE A 319 14.14 12.44 -9.98
CA ILE A 319 12.74 12.19 -9.66
C ILE A 319 12.30 10.97 -10.48
N ASN A 320 11.87 9.92 -9.80
CA ASN A 320 11.42 8.68 -10.43
C ASN A 320 9.96 8.41 -10.02
N PHE A 321 9.07 8.36 -10.99
CA PHE A 321 7.70 7.91 -10.78
C PHE A 321 7.72 6.38 -10.68
N THR A 322 7.37 5.86 -9.50
CA THR A 322 7.44 4.42 -9.22
C THR A 322 6.07 3.87 -8.84
N GLY A 323 5.81 2.62 -9.25
CA GLY A 323 4.51 1.99 -9.09
C GLY A 323 3.45 2.57 -10.01
N ASP A 324 2.29 1.91 -10.01
CA ASP A 324 1.12 2.36 -10.76
C ASP A 324 0.40 3.50 -10.01
N ALA A 325 -0.38 4.31 -10.75
CA ALA A 325 -1.28 5.27 -10.14
C ALA A 325 -2.32 4.55 -9.25
N GLN A 326 -2.59 5.13 -8.10
CA GLN A 326 -3.48 4.60 -7.09
C GLN A 326 -4.61 5.59 -6.81
N VAL A 327 -5.78 5.05 -6.49
CA VAL A 327 -6.90 5.84 -6.00
C VAL A 327 -6.86 5.84 -4.48
N ASP A 328 -6.93 7.03 -3.88
CA ASP A 328 -7.28 7.21 -2.47
C ASP A 328 -8.64 7.89 -2.37
N TRP A 329 -9.27 7.77 -1.21
CA TRP A 329 -10.52 8.43 -0.93
C TRP A 329 -10.64 8.79 0.55
N TYR A 330 -11.45 9.79 0.85
CA TYR A 330 -11.79 10.17 2.22
C TYR A 330 -13.24 10.66 2.34
N GLU A 331 -13.81 10.42 3.51
CA GLU A 331 -15.17 10.84 3.89
C GLU A 331 -15.26 12.38 3.90
N ALA A 332 -16.23 12.94 3.17
CA ALA A 332 -16.39 14.40 3.05
C ALA A 332 -17.33 15.00 4.10
N GLY A 333 -18.10 14.17 4.81
CA GLY A 333 -19.08 14.59 5.82
C GLY A 333 -20.43 15.05 5.23
N ASP A 334 -20.69 14.77 3.95
CA ASP A 334 -21.88 15.23 3.21
C ASP A 334 -22.56 14.13 2.38
N ALA A 335 -22.47 12.87 2.81
CA ALA A 335 -22.95 11.68 2.10
C ALA A 335 -22.18 11.43 0.78
N SER A 336 -20.89 11.76 0.77
CA SER A 336 -19.99 11.49 -0.33
C SER A 336 -18.58 11.18 0.15
N VAL A 337 -17.81 10.51 -0.71
CA VAL A 337 -16.36 10.44 -0.58
C VAL A 337 -15.71 11.34 -1.62
N THR A 338 -14.62 11.98 -1.21
CA THR A 338 -13.71 12.65 -2.12
C THR A 338 -12.68 11.66 -2.59
N VAL A 339 -12.49 11.57 -3.91
CA VAL A 339 -11.56 10.65 -4.58
C VAL A 339 -10.39 11.45 -5.13
N THR A 340 -9.18 10.98 -4.83
CA THR A 340 -7.93 11.51 -5.38
C THR A 340 -7.15 10.43 -6.10
N VAL A 341 -6.33 10.85 -7.06
CA VAL A 341 -5.45 9.94 -7.80
C VAL A 341 -4.01 10.34 -7.52
N ALA A 342 -3.29 9.44 -6.89
CA ALA A 342 -1.91 9.66 -6.49
C ALA A 342 -0.99 8.66 -7.17
N GLN A 343 0.28 9.01 -7.29
CA GLN A 343 1.33 8.05 -7.61
C GLN A 343 2.48 8.21 -6.63
N ARG A 344 3.15 7.09 -6.34
CA ARG A 344 4.38 7.14 -5.55
C ARG A 344 5.50 7.71 -6.42
N VAL A 345 6.17 8.72 -5.91
CA VAL A 345 7.31 9.38 -6.57
C VAL A 345 8.51 9.29 -5.64
N GLU A 346 9.65 8.90 -6.16
CA GLU A 346 10.90 8.77 -5.43
C GLU A 346 11.85 9.90 -5.84
N LEU A 347 12.27 10.70 -4.87
CA LEU A 347 13.37 11.64 -5.00
C LEU A 347 14.65 10.95 -4.55
N VAL A 348 15.56 10.71 -5.49
CA VAL A 348 16.89 10.14 -5.24
C VAL A 348 17.91 11.27 -5.26
N VAL A 349 18.54 11.50 -4.12
CA VAL A 349 19.50 12.60 -3.93
C VAL A 349 20.79 12.30 -4.68
N ASP A 350 21.26 13.24 -5.50
CA ASP A 350 22.54 13.09 -6.19
C ASP A 350 23.69 12.98 -5.17
N PRO A 351 24.69 12.10 -5.36
CA PRO A 351 25.80 11.96 -4.43
C PRO A 351 26.54 13.25 -4.09
N GLN A 352 26.53 14.27 -4.96
CA GLN A 352 27.14 15.58 -4.69
C GLN A 352 26.34 16.43 -3.70
N ASN A 353 25.05 16.15 -3.54
CA ASN A 353 24.15 16.85 -2.63
C ASN A 353 24.02 16.15 -1.27
N VAL A 354 24.57 14.95 -1.12
CA VAL A 354 24.55 14.19 0.14
C VAL A 354 25.51 14.81 1.14
N THR A 355 24.96 15.40 2.21
CA THR A 355 25.74 15.88 3.36
C THR A 355 26.00 14.75 4.36
N ASP A 356 26.98 14.93 5.25
CA ASP A 356 27.25 13.97 6.35
C ASP A 356 26.01 13.76 7.24
N GLU A 357 25.21 14.81 7.45
CA GLU A 357 23.97 14.73 8.21
C GLU A 357 22.94 13.86 7.50
N LEU A 358 22.76 14.06 6.20
CA LEU A 358 21.78 13.32 5.41
C LEU A 358 22.20 11.85 5.24
N ALA A 359 23.50 11.59 5.11
CA ALA A 359 24.06 10.23 5.11
C ALA A 359 23.87 9.49 6.44
N ALA A 360 23.70 10.21 7.55
CA ALA A 360 23.44 9.67 8.88
C ALA A 360 21.94 9.71 9.27
N SER A 361 21.04 9.84 8.30
CA SER A 361 19.60 10.03 8.51
C SER A 361 18.74 8.83 8.12
N ASN A 362 17.45 8.89 8.45
CA ASN A 362 16.46 7.94 7.96
C ASN A 362 16.16 8.06 6.45
N ALA A 363 16.76 9.03 5.74
CA ALA A 363 16.74 9.07 4.28
C ALA A 363 17.74 8.10 3.63
N ALA A 364 18.74 7.62 4.39
CA ALA A 364 19.82 6.78 3.89
C ALA A 364 19.48 5.28 4.02
N CYS A 365 19.02 4.66 2.94
CA CYS A 365 18.66 3.25 2.87
C CYS A 365 19.76 2.38 2.24
N PRO A 366 20.00 1.15 2.73
CA PRO A 366 20.77 0.16 1.97
C PRO A 366 20.13 -0.08 0.60
N LYS A 367 20.94 -0.24 -0.44
CA LYS A 367 20.42 -0.68 -1.74
C LYS A 367 19.98 -2.14 -1.65
N GLU A 368 18.76 -2.43 -2.10
CA GLU A 368 18.07 -3.72 -1.87
C GLU A 368 18.83 -4.93 -2.47
N MET A 369 19.53 -4.73 -3.60
CA MET A 369 20.17 -5.80 -4.37
C MET A 369 21.65 -5.53 -4.69
N GLU A 370 22.21 -4.42 -4.20
CA GLU A 370 23.56 -3.99 -4.54
C GLU A 370 24.32 -3.49 -3.30
N PRO A 371 25.66 -3.60 -3.27
CA PRO A 371 26.45 -2.90 -2.28
C PRO A 371 26.24 -1.39 -2.38
N GLY A 372 25.93 -0.75 -1.25
CA GLY A 372 25.90 0.70 -1.12
C GLY A 372 24.66 1.24 -0.42
N THR A 373 24.56 2.56 -0.40
CA THR A 373 23.47 3.31 0.21
C THR A 373 22.84 4.20 -0.85
N VAL A 374 21.52 4.28 -0.84
CA VAL A 374 20.75 5.29 -1.57
C VAL A 374 20.20 6.26 -0.55
N VAL A 375 20.35 7.55 -0.81
CA VAL A 375 19.74 8.61 0.01
C VAL A 375 18.55 9.15 -0.76
N GLY A 376 17.37 9.11 -0.17
CA GLY A 376 16.19 9.56 -0.88
C GLY A 376 14.94 9.64 -0.03
N PHE A 377 13.89 10.09 -0.70
CA PHE A 377 12.59 10.38 -0.13
C PHE A 377 11.51 9.85 -1.05
N TYR A 378 10.38 9.44 -0.49
CA TYR A 378 9.19 9.17 -1.28
C TYR A 378 8.15 10.24 -1.02
N ALA A 379 7.33 10.49 -2.03
CA ALA A 379 6.10 11.25 -1.94
C ALA A 379 4.96 10.45 -2.57
N TYR A 380 3.73 10.75 -2.16
CA TYR A 380 2.55 10.46 -2.95
C TYR A 380 2.08 11.77 -3.57
N LEU A 381 2.25 11.88 -4.87
CA LEU A 381 1.93 13.07 -5.64
C LEU A 381 0.55 12.91 -6.26
N ASP A 382 -0.31 13.90 -6.08
CA ASP A 382 -1.59 14.02 -6.77
C ASP A 382 -1.33 14.27 -8.26
N LEU A 383 -1.75 13.33 -9.11
CA LEU A 383 -1.48 13.39 -10.54
C LEU A 383 -2.32 14.44 -11.28
N ILE A 384 -3.36 14.99 -10.65
CA ILE A 384 -4.30 15.93 -11.28
C ILE A 384 -4.01 17.35 -10.78
N GLU A 385 -3.76 17.54 -9.48
CA GLU A 385 -3.42 18.87 -8.92
C GLU A 385 -1.91 19.18 -8.91
N ALA A 386 -1.03 18.21 -9.19
CA ALA A 386 0.43 18.35 -9.03
C ALA A 386 0.81 18.83 -7.60
N ILE A 387 0.23 18.21 -6.58
CA ILE A 387 0.52 18.53 -5.18
C ILE A 387 1.01 17.29 -4.42
N VAL A 388 1.96 17.49 -3.50
CA VAL A 388 2.42 16.41 -2.62
C VAL A 388 1.40 16.18 -1.51
N LEU A 389 0.71 15.03 -1.55
CA LEU A 389 -0.31 14.65 -0.55
C LEU A 389 0.32 14.14 0.74
N SER A 390 1.39 13.37 0.61
CA SER A 390 2.20 12.88 1.74
C SER A 390 3.62 12.59 1.28
N LYS A 391 4.56 12.55 2.23
CA LYS A 391 5.98 12.32 1.95
C LYS A 391 6.70 11.75 3.17
N GLY A 392 7.80 11.06 2.94
CA GLY A 392 8.65 10.50 3.98
C GLY A 392 10.08 10.31 3.51
N ALA A 393 10.99 10.27 4.48
CA ALA A 393 12.38 9.91 4.25
C ALA A 393 12.54 8.38 4.12
N GLY A 394 13.48 7.98 3.26
CA GLY A 394 13.88 6.59 3.06
C GLY A 394 13.20 5.93 1.87
N LEU A 395 13.96 5.21 1.04
CA LEU A 395 13.47 4.45 -0.09
C LEU A 395 13.51 2.96 0.22
N GLY A 396 12.34 2.39 0.55
CA GLY A 396 12.20 0.94 0.73
C GLY A 396 12.81 0.38 2.03
N CYS A 397 13.11 1.23 3.01
CA CYS A 397 13.64 0.76 4.28
C CYS A 397 13.03 1.49 5.47
N ILE A 398 12.93 0.77 6.60
CA ILE A 398 12.71 1.38 7.91
C ILE A 398 14.09 1.55 8.52
N VAL A 399 14.60 2.77 8.51
CA VAL A 399 15.82 3.10 9.25
C VAL A 399 15.46 3.26 10.73
N CYS A 400 16.41 2.94 11.60
CA CYS A 400 16.54 3.61 12.90
C CYS A 400 16.02 5.05 12.82
#